data_AF-A0A644VPX5-F1
#
_entry.id   AF-A0A644VPX5-F1
#
_cell.length_a   1.000
_cell.length_b   1.000
_cell.length_c   1.000
_cell.angle_alpha   90.00
_cell.angle_beta   90.00
_cell.angle_gamma   90.00
#
_symmetry.space_group_name_H-M   'P 1'
#
loop_
_entity.id
_entity.type
_entity.pdbx_description
1 polymer ?
#
loop_
_entity_poly.entity_id
_entity_poly.type
_entity_poly.pdbx_seq_one_letter_code
_entity_poly.pdbx_strand_id
1 'polypeptide(L)'
;MKNITRIIFLILFCNNLNAEISNKKFDPGSWYIIDVYLDADMNDQTGMKSNWLYTSAGIDYLAQGPFIYKYTGTPGTNEWSWTDLSSVKRACSFDSTFVEGLISTNSIVNPSLNDKFGISFPYYLIKATSADVIYFPENNDAYQQKKPFKFKSRQKIELNTNAELLSNNAYYHPFMTDPETVHYLDYAATEKEEDKSVQWASWALQVNLPAVYNVTLTMQNSNPAILKLSLIDMSTNLVVKSFPEMVVNQVHSQFTNIKTGNINLLDIPTGNYMLKLKDYSVFTNNLKIEKILLNQELSDITDFKNDTYRISSNSGIIAVHGSTLCDVYIISSDGRTGAASLNNKEHYIRQDKGVYLLRIISQNETIVRKIIVR
;
A
#
# COMPACT_ATOMS: atom_id res chain seq x y z
N MET A 1 -21.92 5.57 -6.94
CA MET A 1 -21.29 5.78 -5.61
C MET A 1 -20.47 4.55 -5.29
N LYS A 2 -19.22 4.72 -4.83
CA LYS A 2 -18.34 3.58 -4.52
C LYS A 2 -18.72 3.09 -3.14
N ASN A 3 -19.24 1.87 -3.05
CA ASN A 3 -19.63 1.31 -1.76
C ASN A 3 -18.37 0.79 -1.06
N ILE A 4 -18.05 1.37 0.09
CA ILE A 4 -17.17 0.69 1.06
C ILE A 4 -17.88 -0.63 1.37
N THR A 5 -17.21 -1.76 1.18
CA THR A 5 -17.80 -3.10 1.39
C THR A 5 -17.36 -3.73 2.70
N ARG A 6 -16.22 -3.27 3.26
CA ARG A 6 -15.58 -3.81 4.45
C ARG A 6 -14.80 -2.71 5.17
N ILE A 7 -14.86 -2.71 6.50
CA ILE A 7 -13.91 -2.01 7.37
C ILE A 7 -13.07 -3.06 8.07
N ILE A 8 -11.74 -2.97 7.93
CA ILE A 8 -10.78 -3.78 8.67
C ILE A 8 -10.05 -2.85 9.64
N PHE A 9 -10.00 -3.23 10.91
CA PHE A 9 -9.24 -2.50 11.93
C PHE A 9 -8.28 -3.46 12.63
N LEU A 10 -7.07 -2.97 12.89
CA LEU A 10 -6.04 -3.65 13.67
C LEU A 10 -5.71 -2.77 14.87
N ILE A 11 -5.85 -3.32 16.06
CA ILE A 11 -5.53 -2.60 17.31
C ILE A 11 -4.39 -3.35 17.98
N LEU A 12 -3.25 -2.67 18.08
CA LEU A 12 -2.03 -3.17 18.69
C LEU A 12 -1.95 -2.71 20.16
N PHE A 13 -1.66 -3.62 21.07
CA PHE A 13 -1.33 -3.32 22.44
C PHE A 13 0.19 -3.32 22.60
N CYS A 14 0.76 -2.13 22.82
CA CYS A 14 2.16 -1.78 23.13
C CYS A 14 3.17 -1.58 21.97
N ASN A 15 3.95 -0.49 22.07
CA ASN A 15 5.42 -0.56 22.02
C ASN A 15 6.12 0.63 22.74
N ASN A 16 7.05 0.26 23.64
CA ASN A 16 8.13 1.01 24.32
C ASN A 16 7.82 2.01 25.45
N LEU A 17 8.07 1.58 26.71
CA LEU A 17 9.05 2.18 27.66
C LEU A 17 9.04 1.39 28.99
N ASN A 18 10.21 0.85 29.35
CA ASN A 18 10.59 0.20 30.61
C ASN A 18 10.19 -1.28 30.85
N ALA A 19 11.16 -2.01 31.41
CA ALA A 19 11.24 -3.47 31.56
C ALA A 19 10.21 -4.13 32.51
N GLU A 20 9.15 -3.43 32.91
CA GLU A 20 8.10 -3.96 33.81
C GLU A 20 6.83 -4.44 33.09
N ILE A 21 6.86 -4.56 31.75
CA ILE A 21 5.65 -4.73 30.93
C ILE A 21 5.53 -6.14 30.30
N SER A 22 6.37 -7.11 30.67
CA SER A 22 6.37 -8.48 30.12
C SER A 22 5.08 -9.31 30.35
N ASN A 23 4.06 -8.76 31.01
CA ASN A 23 2.81 -9.45 31.35
C ASN A 23 1.53 -8.83 30.74
N LYS A 24 1.60 -7.97 29.70
CA LYS A 24 0.41 -7.34 29.09
C LYS A 24 -0.12 -8.13 27.88
N LYS A 25 -1.15 -8.95 28.10
CA LYS A 25 -1.87 -9.76 27.11
C LYS A 25 -3.37 -9.49 27.19
N PHE A 26 -4.11 -9.56 26.08
CA PHE A 26 -5.57 -9.65 26.11
C PHE A 26 -5.99 -10.92 26.86
N ASP A 27 -7.05 -10.81 27.67
CA ASP A 27 -7.75 -11.99 28.15
C ASP A 27 -8.50 -12.64 26.98
N PRO A 28 -8.17 -13.89 26.58
CA PRO A 28 -8.87 -14.59 25.50
C PRO A 28 -10.37 -14.78 25.77
N GLY A 29 -10.81 -14.72 27.03
CA GLY A 29 -12.21 -14.81 27.42
C GLY A 29 -13.02 -13.52 27.27
N SER A 30 -12.36 -12.40 27.01
CA SER A 30 -12.98 -11.07 27.03
C SER A 30 -13.30 -10.57 25.60
N TRP A 31 -14.15 -11.33 24.90
CA TRP A 31 -14.58 -11.16 23.50
C TRP A 31 -15.18 -9.78 23.12
N TYR A 32 -15.36 -8.89 24.09
CA TYR A 32 -16.05 -7.60 24.01
C TYR A 32 -15.13 -6.38 24.18
N ILE A 33 -13.82 -6.54 24.34
CA ILE A 33 -12.91 -5.49 24.87
C ILE A 33 -12.85 -4.18 24.05
N ILE A 34 -13.25 -4.18 22.77
CA ILE A 34 -13.11 -2.98 21.93
C ILE A 34 -14.41 -2.64 21.23
N ASP A 35 -15.02 -1.60 21.77
CA ASP A 35 -16.08 -0.85 21.12
C ASP A 35 -15.50 -0.02 19.98
N VAL A 36 -16.03 -0.18 18.78
CA VAL A 36 -15.71 0.69 17.65
C VAL A 36 -16.93 1.52 17.32
N TYR A 37 -16.81 2.83 17.46
CA TYR A 37 -17.86 3.81 17.26
C TYR A 37 -17.69 4.41 15.87
N LEU A 38 -18.76 4.45 15.08
CA LEU A 38 -18.77 4.98 13.72
C LEU A 38 -19.79 6.12 13.61
N ASP A 39 -19.33 7.23 13.05
CA ASP A 39 -20.15 8.35 12.59
C ASP A 39 -20.14 8.30 11.07
N ALA A 40 -21.20 7.78 10.47
CA ALA A 40 -21.18 7.36 9.07
C ALA A 40 -21.43 8.50 8.09
N ASP A 41 -22.09 9.57 8.54
CA ASP A 41 -22.46 10.72 7.71
C ASP A 41 -21.72 12.03 8.07
N MET A 42 -20.86 12.00 9.10
CA MET A 42 -20.13 13.15 9.60
C MET A 42 -21.03 14.27 10.15
N ASN A 43 -22.24 13.95 10.61
CA ASN A 43 -23.16 14.93 11.20
C ASN A 43 -23.27 14.74 12.73
N ASP A 44 -23.11 15.81 13.51
CA ASP A 44 -23.18 15.73 14.98
C ASP A 44 -24.61 15.84 15.54
N GLN A 45 -25.58 16.01 14.65
CA GLN A 45 -27.02 16.04 14.93
C GLN A 45 -27.70 14.70 14.64
N THR A 46 -27.01 13.76 14.01
CA THR A 46 -27.44 12.37 13.80
C THR A 46 -26.82 11.47 14.86
N GLY A 47 -27.22 10.19 14.92
CA GLY A 47 -26.65 9.23 15.87
C GLY A 47 -26.75 9.61 17.36
N MET A 48 -25.94 8.92 18.17
CA MET A 48 -25.74 9.17 19.59
C MET A 48 -24.68 10.27 19.78
N LYS A 49 -25.02 11.32 20.53
CA LYS A 49 -24.08 12.35 20.95
C LYS A 49 -23.44 11.94 22.27
N SER A 50 -22.12 11.78 22.31
CA SER A 50 -21.42 11.45 23.55
C SER A 50 -20.73 12.68 24.15
N ASN A 51 -20.75 12.79 25.47
CA ASN A 51 -20.09 13.87 26.22
C ASN A 51 -18.66 13.50 26.64
N TRP A 52 -18.24 12.26 26.38
CA TRP A 52 -16.97 11.69 26.86
C TRP A 52 -16.14 11.09 25.73
N LEU A 53 -16.78 10.70 24.63
CA LEU A 53 -16.17 10.11 23.46
C LEU A 53 -16.57 10.90 22.23
N TYR A 54 -15.60 11.36 21.47
CA TYR A 54 -15.82 11.95 20.16
C TYR A 54 -16.95 13.00 20.15
N THR A 55 -16.82 14.02 21.00
CA THR A 55 -17.92 14.93 21.41
C THR A 55 -18.51 15.81 20.29
N SER A 56 -17.86 15.83 19.12
CA SER A 56 -18.32 16.49 17.90
C SER A 56 -18.91 15.50 16.87
N ALA A 57 -19.19 14.26 17.27
CA ALA A 57 -19.73 13.21 16.42
C ALA A 57 -21.17 12.84 16.77
N GLY A 58 -21.87 12.38 15.75
CA GLY A 58 -23.15 11.68 15.85
C GLY A 58 -22.90 10.20 15.60
N ILE A 59 -22.79 9.41 16.67
CA ILE A 59 -22.41 8.00 16.54
C ILE A 59 -23.60 7.20 16.03
N ASP A 60 -23.56 6.82 14.76
CA ASP A 60 -24.62 6.06 14.09
C ASP A 60 -24.53 4.56 14.35
N TYR A 61 -23.31 4.04 14.50
CA TYR A 61 -23.07 2.61 14.67
C TYR A 61 -22.04 2.32 15.75
N LEU A 62 -22.22 1.19 16.41
CA LEU A 62 -21.31 0.65 17.42
C LEU A 62 -20.98 -0.79 17.05
N ALA A 63 -19.72 -1.15 16.90
CA ALA A 63 -19.30 -2.54 16.85
C ALA A 63 -18.78 -2.96 18.23
N GLN A 64 -19.57 -3.75 18.93
CA GLN A 64 -19.28 -4.25 20.27
C GLN A 64 -19.45 -5.77 20.28
N GLY A 65 -18.42 -6.48 20.75
CA GLY A 65 -18.40 -7.94 20.67
C GLY A 65 -18.53 -8.47 19.23
N PRO A 66 -19.29 -9.55 18.98
CA PRO A 66 -19.42 -10.15 17.65
C PRO A 66 -20.47 -9.45 16.80
N PHE A 67 -21.00 -8.30 17.22
CA PHE A 67 -22.07 -7.61 16.51
C PHE A 67 -21.72 -6.16 16.18
N ILE A 68 -22.36 -5.67 15.12
CA ILE A 68 -22.50 -4.25 14.86
C ILE A 68 -23.95 -3.87 15.09
N TYR A 69 -24.13 -2.75 15.77
CA TYR A 69 -25.40 -2.18 16.16
C TYR A 69 -25.62 -0.84 15.46
N LYS A 70 -26.88 -0.52 15.22
CA LYS A 70 -27.34 0.81 14.78
C LYS A 70 -27.92 1.57 15.97
N TYR A 71 -27.64 2.86 16.04
CA TYR A 71 -28.26 3.74 16.99
C TYR A 71 -29.77 3.89 16.73
N THR A 72 -30.57 3.74 17.78
CA THR A 72 -32.03 3.82 17.73
C THR A 72 -32.63 4.81 18.72
N GLY A 73 -31.79 5.52 19.48
CA GLY A 73 -32.24 6.56 20.38
C GLY A 73 -32.62 7.84 19.63
N THR A 74 -33.03 8.85 20.40
CA THR A 74 -33.32 10.17 19.85
C THR A 74 -32.03 10.76 19.23
N PRO A 75 -32.01 11.16 17.94
CA PRO A 75 -30.83 11.73 17.31
C PRO A 75 -30.26 12.93 18.08
N GLY A 76 -28.93 12.99 18.19
CA GLY A 76 -28.22 14.07 18.88
C GLY A 76 -28.30 14.02 20.42
N THR A 77 -28.84 12.94 20.99
CA THR A 77 -28.88 12.70 22.44
C THR A 77 -27.84 11.66 22.88
N ASN A 78 -27.52 11.63 24.17
CA ASN A 78 -26.59 10.67 24.77
C ASN A 78 -27.32 9.41 25.31
N GLU A 79 -28.42 9.01 24.66
CA GLU A 79 -29.16 7.81 25.05
C GLU A 79 -28.36 6.55 24.67
N TRP A 80 -28.32 5.54 25.53
CA TRP A 80 -27.72 4.25 25.17
C TRP A 80 -28.79 3.34 24.54
N SER A 81 -29.02 3.49 23.24
CA SER A 81 -30.09 2.80 22.51
C SER A 81 -29.57 2.24 21.19
N TRP A 82 -29.48 0.91 21.12
CA TRP A 82 -28.80 0.19 20.05
C TRP A 82 -29.62 -1.02 19.60
N THR A 83 -29.63 -1.30 18.30
CA THR A 83 -30.24 -2.49 17.71
C THR A 83 -29.25 -3.23 16.83
N ASP A 84 -29.15 -4.54 17.01
CA ASP A 84 -28.29 -5.44 16.26
C ASP A 84 -28.57 -5.37 14.75
N LEU A 85 -27.51 -5.31 13.96
CA LEU A 85 -27.60 -5.34 12.51
C LEU A 85 -27.01 -6.61 11.91
N SER A 86 -25.75 -6.90 12.24
CA SER A 86 -25.03 -8.01 11.66
C SER A 86 -23.84 -8.41 12.52
N SER A 87 -23.18 -9.50 12.12
CA SER A 87 -22.00 -9.99 12.82
C SER A 87 -20.72 -9.25 12.40
N VAL A 88 -19.84 -9.01 13.35
CA VAL A 88 -18.45 -8.57 13.16
C VAL A 88 -17.55 -9.77 13.36
N LYS A 89 -16.66 -10.03 12.39
CA LYS A 89 -15.64 -11.07 12.55
C LYS A 89 -14.47 -10.48 13.32
N ARG A 90 -13.99 -11.17 14.34
CA ARG A 90 -12.80 -10.75 15.11
C ARG A 90 -11.83 -11.90 15.27
N ALA A 91 -10.55 -11.58 15.31
CA ALA A 91 -9.48 -12.51 15.63
C ALA A 91 -8.49 -11.82 16.59
N CYS A 92 -8.04 -12.55 17.60
CA CYS A 92 -6.98 -12.11 18.49
C CYS A 92 -5.70 -12.88 18.15
N SER A 93 -4.57 -12.23 18.28
CA SER A 93 -3.27 -12.84 18.10
C SER A 93 -2.98 -13.92 19.14
N PHE A 94 -2.14 -14.88 18.78
CA PHE A 94 -1.76 -15.98 19.68
C PHE A 94 -1.05 -15.49 20.96
N ASP A 95 -0.25 -14.45 20.84
CA ASP A 95 0.41 -13.78 21.97
C ASP A 95 -0.51 -12.76 22.68
N SER A 96 -1.74 -12.59 22.17
CA SER A 96 -2.77 -11.70 22.72
C SER A 96 -2.30 -10.25 22.81
N THR A 97 -1.52 -9.79 21.83
CA THR A 97 -1.03 -8.41 21.71
C THR A 97 -1.77 -7.60 20.64
N PHE A 98 -2.51 -8.24 19.73
CA PHE A 98 -3.35 -7.54 18.77
C PHE A 98 -4.73 -8.18 18.58
N VAL A 99 -5.71 -7.33 18.23
CA VAL A 99 -7.03 -7.75 17.77
C VAL A 99 -7.26 -7.17 16.38
N GLU A 100 -7.66 -8.02 15.44
CA GLU A 100 -8.17 -7.63 14.14
C GLU A 100 -9.68 -7.81 14.12
N GLY A 101 -10.40 -6.85 13.53
CA GLY A 101 -11.82 -6.96 13.30
C GLY A 101 -12.21 -6.58 11.88
N LEU A 102 -13.25 -7.25 11.38
CA LEU A 102 -13.84 -7.05 10.07
C LEU A 102 -15.34 -6.78 10.22
N ILE A 103 -15.74 -5.58 9.83
CA ILE A 103 -17.14 -5.15 9.72
C ILE A 103 -17.55 -5.21 8.25
N SER A 104 -18.60 -5.97 7.95
CA SER A 104 -19.28 -5.89 6.66
C SER A 104 -20.19 -4.67 6.65
N THR A 105 -20.04 -3.81 5.66
CA THR A 105 -20.79 -2.56 5.57
C THR A 105 -22.15 -2.71 4.87
N ASN A 106 -22.47 -3.91 4.37
CA ASN A 106 -23.76 -4.18 3.72
C ASN A 106 -24.98 -3.87 4.61
N SER A 107 -24.84 -3.93 5.93
CA SER A 107 -25.89 -3.57 6.88
C SER A 107 -25.85 -2.10 7.33
N ILE A 108 -24.81 -1.35 6.95
CA ILE A 108 -24.59 0.05 7.32
C ILE A 108 -25.12 0.94 6.19
N VAL A 109 -26.44 1.06 6.12
CA VAL A 109 -27.13 1.70 4.99
C VAL A 109 -27.87 2.98 5.34
N ASN A 110 -28.13 3.25 6.62
CA ASN A 110 -28.94 4.39 7.07
C ASN A 110 -28.46 4.94 8.43
N PRO A 111 -27.57 5.95 8.45
CA PRO A 111 -26.89 6.52 7.28
C PRO A 111 -25.85 5.56 6.68
N SER A 112 -25.68 5.59 5.36
CA SER A 112 -24.62 4.82 4.69
C SER A 112 -23.26 5.47 4.92
N LEU A 113 -22.19 4.67 4.98
CA LEU A 113 -20.84 5.22 5.00
C LEU A 113 -20.57 5.99 3.69
N ASN A 114 -20.33 7.29 3.83
CA ASN A 114 -19.94 8.15 2.73
C ASN A 114 -18.42 8.09 2.48
N ASP A 115 -17.92 8.87 1.51
CA ASP A 115 -16.49 8.99 1.23
C ASP A 115 -15.69 9.60 2.41
N LYS A 116 -16.39 10.16 3.40
CA LYS A 116 -15.89 10.67 4.68
C LYS A 116 -16.78 10.12 5.82
N PHE A 117 -16.16 9.55 6.84
CA PHE A 117 -16.82 9.02 8.03
C PHE A 117 -15.87 9.14 9.23
N GLY A 118 -16.42 9.18 10.44
CA GLY A 118 -15.68 9.13 11.69
C GLY A 118 -15.59 7.69 12.20
N ILE A 119 -14.44 7.33 12.76
CA ILE A 119 -14.27 6.09 13.52
C ILE A 119 -13.50 6.40 14.80
N SER A 120 -13.99 5.87 15.91
CA SER A 120 -13.32 5.97 17.19
C SER A 120 -13.35 4.64 17.94
N PHE A 121 -12.34 4.40 18.78
CA PHE A 121 -12.30 3.25 19.66
C PHE A 121 -11.55 3.59 20.96
N PRO A 122 -12.01 3.09 22.12
CA PRO A 122 -11.28 3.21 23.36
C PRO A 122 -10.10 2.24 23.39
N TYR A 123 -9.06 2.67 24.09
CA TYR A 123 -7.88 1.92 24.48
C TYR A 123 -7.79 1.95 26.00
N TYR A 124 -7.96 0.79 26.63
CA TYR A 124 -7.99 0.67 28.09
C TYR A 124 -6.60 0.32 28.62
N LEU A 125 -6.00 1.15 29.49
CA LEU A 125 -4.82 0.74 30.26
C LEU A 125 -5.27 -0.19 31.40
N ILE A 126 -4.53 -1.28 31.63
CA ILE A 126 -4.97 -2.50 32.37
C ILE A 126 -5.25 -2.31 33.89
N LYS A 127 -5.11 -1.11 34.47
CA LYS A 127 -5.56 -0.82 35.84
C LYS A 127 -6.75 0.15 35.88
N ALA A 128 -7.68 -0.02 34.95
CA ALA A 128 -8.83 0.85 34.82
C ALA A 128 -9.72 0.87 36.08
N THR A 129 -9.50 1.87 36.92
CA THR A 129 -10.61 2.75 37.31
C THR A 129 -11.01 3.58 36.06
N SER A 130 -12.18 4.20 36.04
CA SER A 130 -12.70 4.95 34.88
C SER A 130 -11.82 6.10 34.35
N ALA A 131 -10.63 6.32 34.91
CA ALA A 131 -9.67 7.37 34.57
C ALA A 131 -8.60 6.97 33.52
N ASP A 132 -8.49 5.69 33.13
CA ASP A 132 -7.34 5.16 32.36
C ASP A 132 -7.67 4.76 30.90
N VAL A 133 -8.75 5.32 30.33
CA VAL A 133 -9.17 5.06 28.95
C VAL A 133 -8.67 6.16 28.02
N ILE A 134 -7.87 5.79 27.03
CA ILE A 134 -7.42 6.66 25.94
C ILE A 134 -8.35 6.41 24.75
N TYR A 135 -8.88 7.45 24.13
CA TYR A 135 -9.71 7.29 22.93
C TYR A 135 -8.91 7.64 21.69
N PHE A 136 -9.03 6.82 20.65
CA PHE A 136 -8.42 7.09 19.35
C PHE A 136 -9.48 7.49 18.33
N PRO A 137 -9.24 8.54 17.51
CA PRO A 137 -8.16 9.51 17.66
C PRO A 137 -8.28 10.32 18.97
N GLU A 138 -7.15 10.80 19.52
CA GLU A 138 -7.13 11.57 20.77
C GLU A 138 -7.96 12.86 20.66
N ASN A 139 -8.76 13.16 21.69
CA ASN A 139 -9.37 14.47 21.88
C ASN A 139 -8.30 15.44 22.41
N ASN A 140 -7.63 16.21 21.55
CA ASN A 140 -6.70 17.26 21.98
C ASN A 140 -6.99 18.61 21.28
N ASP A 141 -6.36 19.69 21.75
CA ASP A 141 -6.64 21.07 21.30
C ASP A 141 -6.31 21.36 19.82
N ALA A 142 -5.49 20.52 19.17
CA ALA A 142 -5.24 20.55 17.72
C ALA A 142 -6.14 19.58 16.93
N TYR A 143 -6.98 18.81 17.64
CA TYR A 143 -7.85 17.74 17.15
C TYR A 143 -9.30 17.91 17.66
N GLN A 144 -9.68 19.11 18.11
CA GLN A 144 -11.04 19.44 18.60
C GLN A 144 -12.13 19.33 17.54
N GLN A 145 -11.75 19.07 16.29
CA GLN A 145 -12.66 18.83 15.19
C GLN A 145 -12.35 17.47 14.57
N LYS A 146 -13.36 16.60 14.59
CA LYS A 146 -13.60 15.48 13.68
C LYS A 146 -12.49 15.33 12.61
N LYS A 147 -11.59 14.36 12.75
CA LYS A 147 -10.78 13.95 11.60
C LYS A 147 -11.61 12.95 10.77
N PRO A 148 -12.23 13.37 9.65
CA PRO A 148 -12.85 12.42 8.74
C PRO A 148 -11.79 11.45 8.23
N PHE A 149 -12.06 10.16 8.37
CA PHE A 149 -11.37 9.18 7.56
C PHE A 149 -11.92 9.31 6.14
N LYS A 150 -11.09 9.77 5.22
CA LYS A 150 -11.44 9.85 3.80
C LYS A 150 -10.99 8.57 3.11
N PHE A 151 -11.93 7.84 2.51
CA PHE A 151 -11.57 6.69 1.67
C PHE A 151 -11.32 7.16 0.24
N LYS A 152 -10.08 7.01 -0.23
CA LYS A 152 -9.77 7.08 -1.65
C LYS A 152 -9.84 5.68 -2.25
N SER A 153 -10.59 5.51 -3.34
CA SER A 153 -10.65 4.26 -4.09
C SER A 153 -9.30 3.88 -4.69
N ARG A 154 -8.95 2.58 -4.62
CA ARG A 154 -7.66 2.08 -5.12
C ARG A 154 -7.72 1.97 -6.64
N GLN A 155 -7.08 2.87 -7.36
CA GLN A 155 -6.75 2.58 -8.76
C GLN A 155 -5.47 1.76 -8.77
N LYS A 156 -5.57 0.52 -9.22
CA LYS A 156 -4.39 -0.33 -9.45
C LYS A 156 -3.61 0.21 -10.63
N ILE A 157 -2.30 0.31 -10.46
CA ILE A 157 -1.37 0.70 -11.52
C ILE A 157 -0.73 -0.58 -12.05
N GLU A 158 -0.89 -0.83 -13.34
CA GLU A 158 -0.22 -1.96 -13.99
C GLU A 158 1.26 -1.65 -14.17
N LEU A 159 2.10 -2.58 -13.72
CA LEU A 159 3.54 -2.49 -13.87
C LEU A 159 3.96 -3.21 -15.16
N ASN A 160 4.09 -2.42 -16.23
CA ASN A 160 4.54 -2.85 -17.56
C ASN A 160 5.94 -2.27 -17.83
N THR A 161 6.21 -1.66 -19.00
CA THR A 161 7.52 -1.01 -19.29
C THR A 161 7.70 0.30 -18.54
N ASN A 162 6.64 1.04 -18.31
CA ASN A 162 6.63 2.25 -17.49
C ASN A 162 5.39 2.25 -16.58
N ALA A 163 5.48 2.95 -15.45
CA ALA A 163 4.37 3.19 -14.55
C ALA A 163 4.53 4.52 -13.82
N GLU A 164 3.46 5.30 -13.76
CA GLU A 164 3.39 6.55 -12.99
C GLU A 164 2.55 6.37 -11.73
N LEU A 165 3.16 6.67 -10.59
CA LEU A 165 2.52 6.66 -9.28
C LEU A 165 2.32 8.11 -8.83
N LEU A 166 1.14 8.65 -9.12
CA LEU A 166 0.78 10.03 -8.80
C LEU A 166 0.32 10.18 -7.35
N SER A 167 0.62 11.32 -6.72
CA SER A 167 0.15 11.70 -5.38
C SER A 167 -1.37 11.59 -5.24
N ASN A 168 -2.12 11.99 -6.28
CA ASN A 168 -3.57 11.91 -6.31
C ASN A 168 -4.13 10.48 -6.31
N ASN A 169 -3.31 9.44 -6.52
CA ASN A 169 -3.70 8.03 -6.39
C ASN A 169 -3.04 7.34 -5.18
N ALA A 170 -2.25 8.07 -4.39
CA ALA A 170 -1.60 7.52 -3.22
C ALA A 170 -2.58 7.30 -2.05
N TYR A 171 -2.29 6.26 -1.28
CA TYR A 171 -2.72 6.06 0.11
C TYR A 171 -1.64 6.63 1.00
N TYR A 172 -1.99 7.25 2.11
CA TYR A 172 -0.99 7.80 3.01
C TYR A 172 -1.45 7.76 4.46
N HIS A 173 -0.49 7.92 5.37
CA HIS A 173 -0.76 7.97 6.79
C HIS A 173 -1.66 9.18 7.14
N PRO A 174 -2.63 9.05 8.06
CA PRO A 174 -3.54 10.15 8.43
C PRO A 174 -2.88 11.43 9.01
N PHE A 175 -1.61 11.35 9.42
CA PHE A 175 -0.81 12.51 9.83
C PHE A 175 -0.11 13.24 8.67
N MET A 176 -0.36 12.82 7.44
CA MET A 176 -0.01 13.58 6.23
C MET A 176 -1.24 14.39 5.81
N THR A 177 -1.07 15.68 5.55
CA THR A 177 -2.15 16.52 5.01
C THR A 177 -2.22 16.34 3.49
N ASP A 178 -3.45 16.17 3.00
CA ASP A 178 -3.82 16.31 1.59
C ASP A 178 -4.87 17.41 1.54
N PRO A 179 -4.46 18.68 1.37
CA PRO A 179 -5.42 19.67 0.92
C PRO A 179 -5.85 19.18 -0.47
N GLU A 180 -7.11 18.79 -0.64
CA GLU A 180 -7.68 18.21 -1.87
C GLU A 180 -7.44 19.04 -3.16
N THR A 181 -6.83 20.22 -3.02
CA THR A 181 -6.42 21.19 -4.04
C THR A 181 -4.93 21.10 -4.43
N VAL A 182 -4.16 20.20 -3.85
CA VAL A 182 -2.70 20.20 -3.93
C VAL A 182 -2.17 18.88 -4.46
N HIS A 183 -1.51 18.91 -5.63
CA HIS A 183 -1.05 17.73 -6.36
C HIS A 183 0.23 17.08 -5.78
N TYR A 184 0.44 17.08 -4.46
CA TYR A 184 1.59 16.45 -3.82
C TYR A 184 1.28 15.87 -2.43
N LEU A 185 2.13 14.94 -2.00
CA LEU A 185 2.18 14.39 -0.65
C LEU A 185 3.12 15.22 0.22
N ASP A 186 2.62 15.74 1.34
CA ASP A 186 3.41 16.53 2.28
C ASP A 186 3.88 15.68 3.47
N TYR A 187 5.18 15.37 3.50
CA TYR A 187 5.83 14.64 4.59
C TYR A 187 6.33 15.58 5.72
N ALA A 188 6.04 16.88 5.64
CA ALA A 188 6.32 17.85 6.70
C ALA A 188 5.05 18.41 7.35
N ALA A 189 3.91 17.80 7.07
CA ALA A 189 2.60 18.22 7.57
C ALA A 189 2.40 18.11 9.09
N THR A 190 3.30 17.45 9.81
CA THR A 190 3.21 17.29 11.26
C THR A 190 4.07 18.32 11.99
N GLU A 191 3.57 18.82 13.11
CA GLU A 191 4.27 19.74 14.01
C GLU A 191 5.18 19.01 15.02
N LYS A 192 5.11 17.67 15.07
CA LYS A 192 5.82 16.83 16.04
C LYS A 192 6.81 15.88 15.39
N GLU A 193 8.02 15.81 15.94
CA GLU A 193 9.10 14.97 15.40
C GLU A 193 8.81 13.47 15.49
N GLU A 194 8.18 13.04 16.60
CA GLU A 194 7.80 11.66 16.82
C GLU A 194 6.83 11.12 15.75
N ASP A 195 5.95 11.97 15.23
CA ASP A 195 4.96 11.61 14.21
C ASP A 195 5.59 11.38 12.83
N LYS A 196 6.79 11.92 12.59
CA LYS A 196 7.50 11.70 11.32
C LYS A 196 7.83 10.23 11.10
N SER A 197 8.16 9.51 12.17
CA SER A 197 8.52 8.10 12.12
C SER A 197 7.41 7.18 11.61
N VAL A 198 6.15 7.65 11.64
CA VAL A 198 4.97 6.89 11.20
C VAL A 198 4.42 7.35 9.84
N GLN A 199 4.97 8.41 9.23
CA GLN A 199 4.52 8.87 7.92
C GLN A 199 4.93 7.90 6.80
N TRP A 200 3.99 7.62 5.91
CA TRP A 200 4.22 6.79 4.72
C TRP A 200 3.16 7.09 3.68
N ALA A 201 3.50 6.83 2.42
CA ALA A 201 2.53 6.71 1.33
C ALA A 201 2.67 5.36 0.64
N SER A 202 1.63 4.93 -0.07
CA SER A 202 1.67 3.72 -0.86
C SER A 202 0.73 3.76 -2.05
N TRP A 203 1.02 2.93 -3.04
CA TRP A 203 0.22 2.79 -4.25
C TRP A 203 -0.07 1.33 -4.53
N ALA A 204 -1.29 1.04 -4.99
CA ALA A 204 -1.66 -0.31 -5.41
C ALA A 204 -1.05 -0.59 -6.79
N LEU A 205 -0.26 -1.66 -6.86
CA LEU A 205 0.40 -2.15 -8.06
C LEU A 205 -0.15 -3.51 -8.47
N GLN A 206 -0.20 -3.73 -9.78
CA GLN A 206 -0.34 -5.04 -10.36
C GLN A 206 0.96 -5.37 -11.10
N VAL A 207 1.76 -6.29 -10.53
CA VAL A 207 3.00 -6.76 -11.14
C VAL A 207 2.63 -7.81 -12.18
N ASN A 208 2.63 -7.41 -13.45
CA ASN A 208 2.39 -8.30 -14.59
C ASN A 208 3.71 -8.80 -15.20
N LEU A 209 4.74 -7.95 -15.19
CA LEU A 209 6.06 -8.24 -15.72
C LEU A 209 7.14 -7.97 -14.65
N PRO A 210 7.56 -8.99 -13.88
CA PRO A 210 8.69 -8.88 -12.96
C PRO A 210 9.96 -8.42 -13.70
N ALA A 211 10.51 -7.25 -13.33
CA ALA A 211 11.69 -6.67 -13.95
C ALA A 211 12.45 -5.77 -12.96
N VAL A 212 13.58 -5.22 -13.41
CA VAL A 212 14.26 -4.13 -12.72
C VAL A 212 13.70 -2.81 -13.24
N TYR A 213 13.40 -1.87 -12.34
CA TYR A 213 12.83 -0.57 -12.67
C TYR A 213 13.68 0.54 -12.08
N ASN A 214 14.11 1.48 -12.92
CA ASN A 214 14.68 2.75 -12.50
C ASN A 214 13.60 3.62 -11.85
N VAL A 215 13.93 4.22 -10.72
CA VAL A 215 13.04 5.08 -9.95
C VAL A 215 13.42 6.54 -10.19
N THR A 216 12.44 7.33 -10.64
CA THR A 216 12.53 8.80 -10.68
C THR A 216 11.47 9.38 -9.77
N LEU A 217 11.84 10.27 -8.85
CA LEU A 217 10.91 11.01 -8.00
C LEU A 217 10.75 12.42 -8.54
N THR A 218 9.53 12.95 -8.55
CA THR A 218 9.29 14.39 -8.69
C THR A 218 9.03 14.97 -7.32
N MET A 219 10.00 15.72 -6.79
CA MET A 219 10.01 16.12 -5.38
C MET A 219 10.56 17.52 -5.16
N GLN A 220 10.23 18.07 -4.00
CA GLN A 220 10.76 19.31 -3.42
C GLN A 220 11.22 18.98 -1.99
N ASN A 221 12.31 19.60 -1.51
CA ASN A 221 12.87 19.37 -0.19
C ASN A 221 13.70 20.58 0.29
N SER A 222 13.77 20.79 1.61
CA SER A 222 14.58 21.85 2.23
C SER A 222 15.91 21.33 2.81
N ASN A 223 16.04 20.02 2.99
CA ASN A 223 17.24 19.33 3.49
C ASN A 223 17.46 18.04 2.70
N PRO A 224 18.67 17.44 2.73
CA PRO A 224 18.90 16.13 2.14
C PRO A 224 17.83 15.11 2.56
N ALA A 225 17.31 14.37 1.59
CA ALA A 225 16.23 13.42 1.82
C ALA A 225 16.73 11.97 1.85
N ILE A 226 16.20 11.18 2.78
CA ILE A 226 16.45 9.74 2.86
C ILE A 226 15.11 9.03 2.77
N LEU A 227 14.93 8.24 1.73
CA LEU A 227 13.66 7.60 1.39
C LEU A 227 13.84 6.10 1.27
N LYS A 228 12.82 5.33 1.65
CA LYS A 228 12.85 3.87 1.50
C LYS A 228 11.56 3.36 0.87
N LEU A 229 11.73 2.50 -0.13
CA LEU A 229 10.64 1.75 -0.72
C LEU A 229 10.57 0.35 -0.13
N SER A 230 9.35 -0.17 -0.01
CA SER A 230 9.06 -1.55 0.35
C SER A 230 7.85 -2.04 -0.44
N LEU A 231 7.83 -3.34 -0.74
CA LEU A 231 6.73 -4.01 -1.41
C LEU A 231 5.95 -4.85 -0.41
N ILE A 232 4.63 -4.70 -0.40
CA ILE A 232 3.71 -5.41 0.48
C ILE A 232 2.76 -6.25 -0.36
N ASP A 233 2.60 -7.53 -0.05
CA ASP A 233 1.60 -8.37 -0.70
C ASP A 233 0.20 -7.98 -0.21
N MET A 234 -0.71 -7.67 -1.13
CA MET A 234 -2.06 -7.21 -0.78
C MET A 234 -2.95 -8.31 -0.19
N SER A 235 -2.62 -9.58 -0.42
CA SER A 235 -3.39 -10.73 0.10
C SER A 235 -3.02 -11.05 1.54
N THR A 236 -1.74 -10.90 1.91
CA THR A 236 -1.23 -11.23 3.25
C THR A 236 -0.97 -10.00 4.12
N ASN A 237 -0.90 -8.81 3.51
CA ASN A 237 -0.52 -7.56 4.15
C ASN A 237 0.90 -7.59 4.77
N LEU A 238 1.77 -8.49 4.30
CA LEU A 238 3.15 -8.62 4.76
C LEU A 238 4.12 -7.92 3.80
N VAL A 239 5.18 -7.33 4.36
CA VAL A 239 6.31 -6.81 3.56
C VAL A 239 7.05 -8.00 2.95
N VAL A 240 6.98 -8.12 1.62
CA VAL A 240 7.65 -9.19 0.87
C VAL A 240 9.03 -8.77 0.37
N LYS A 241 9.29 -7.47 0.24
CA LYS A 241 10.60 -6.95 -0.16
C LYS A 241 10.85 -5.55 0.37
N SER A 242 12.07 -5.28 0.80
CA SER A 242 12.56 -3.93 1.10
C SER A 242 13.68 -3.57 0.13
N PHE A 243 13.69 -2.34 -0.35
CA PHE A 243 14.72 -1.85 -1.26
C PHE A 243 15.78 -1.04 -0.51
N PRO A 244 16.97 -0.86 -1.10
CA PRO A 244 17.99 0.04 -0.55
C PRO A 244 17.44 1.46 -0.32
N GLU A 245 18.06 2.16 0.60
CA GLU A 245 17.73 3.57 0.85
C GLU A 245 18.12 4.43 -0.34
N MET A 246 17.22 5.34 -0.68
CA MET A 246 17.38 6.33 -1.72
C MET A 246 17.78 7.64 -1.06
N VAL A 247 19.03 8.06 -1.29
CA VAL A 247 19.59 9.28 -0.69
C VAL A 247 19.63 10.40 -1.72
N VAL A 248 18.93 11.49 -1.44
CA VAL A 248 18.93 12.72 -2.25
C VAL A 248 19.71 13.78 -1.48
N ASN A 249 20.99 13.95 -1.82
CA ASN A 249 21.90 14.87 -1.12
C ASN A 249 21.65 16.36 -1.43
N GLN A 250 20.92 16.66 -2.51
CA GLN A 250 20.70 18.01 -2.98
C GLN A 250 19.37 18.56 -2.45
N VAL A 251 19.30 19.88 -2.29
CA VAL A 251 18.11 20.61 -1.87
C VAL A 251 17.42 21.18 -3.11
N HIS A 252 16.12 20.95 -3.24
CA HIS A 252 15.32 21.40 -4.37
C HIS A 252 14.16 22.27 -3.87
N SER A 253 14.24 23.58 -4.10
CA SER A 253 13.20 24.54 -3.71
C SER A 253 11.95 24.50 -4.60
N GLN A 254 12.00 23.79 -5.72
CA GLN A 254 10.91 23.56 -6.67
C GLN A 254 10.85 22.07 -7.02
N PHE A 255 9.68 21.60 -7.50
CA PHE A 255 9.52 20.21 -7.94
C PHE A 255 10.52 19.87 -9.05
N THR A 256 11.35 18.87 -8.80
CA THR A 256 12.42 18.44 -9.70
C THR A 256 12.39 16.92 -9.87
N ASN A 257 12.67 16.45 -11.09
CA ASN A 257 12.79 15.02 -11.38
C ASN A 257 14.18 14.51 -10.98
N ILE A 258 14.24 13.64 -9.97
CA ILE A 258 15.47 13.07 -9.41
C ILE A 258 15.48 11.56 -9.61
N LYS A 259 16.51 11.05 -10.30
CA LYS A 259 16.78 9.61 -10.37
C LYS A 259 17.36 9.16 -9.03
N THR A 260 16.73 8.20 -8.39
CA THR A 260 17.02 7.85 -6.98
C THR A 260 17.49 6.42 -6.76
N GLY A 261 17.44 5.58 -7.80
CA GLY A 261 17.94 4.22 -7.75
C GLY A 261 17.14 3.29 -8.65
N ASN A 262 17.16 2.00 -8.33
CA ASN A 262 16.32 0.99 -8.96
C ASN A 262 15.61 0.12 -7.92
N ILE A 263 14.48 -0.47 -8.33
CA ILE A 263 13.83 -1.56 -7.63
C ILE A 263 13.94 -2.82 -8.48
N ASN A 264 14.44 -3.89 -7.89
CA ASN A 264 14.53 -5.19 -8.55
C ASN A 264 13.35 -6.06 -8.11
N LEU A 265 12.47 -6.41 -9.04
CA LEU A 265 11.28 -7.24 -8.78
C LEU A 265 11.38 -8.63 -9.42
N LEU A 266 12.55 -9.05 -9.92
CA LEU A 266 12.71 -10.30 -10.69
C LEU A 266 12.36 -11.57 -9.90
N ASP A 267 12.51 -11.52 -8.59
CA ASP A 267 12.18 -12.57 -7.61
C ASP A 267 10.74 -12.47 -7.08
N ILE A 268 9.98 -11.45 -7.51
CA ILE A 268 8.61 -11.21 -7.06
C ILE A 268 7.63 -11.89 -8.04
N PRO A 269 6.75 -12.79 -7.56
CA PRO A 269 5.71 -13.38 -8.40
C PRO A 269 4.77 -12.32 -8.98
N THR A 270 4.15 -12.61 -10.12
CA THR A 270 3.07 -11.77 -10.65
C THR A 270 1.91 -11.73 -9.65
N GLY A 271 1.32 -10.55 -9.45
CA GLY A 271 0.28 -10.39 -8.43
C GLY A 271 -0.06 -8.95 -8.08
N ASN A 272 -0.85 -8.79 -7.03
CA ASN A 272 -1.27 -7.48 -6.53
C ASN A 272 -0.44 -7.11 -5.30
N TYR A 273 0.21 -5.95 -5.35
CA TYR A 273 1.11 -5.48 -4.31
C TYR A 273 0.83 -4.02 -3.96
N MET A 274 1.35 -3.56 -2.82
CA MET A 274 1.49 -2.14 -2.53
C MET A 274 2.95 -1.76 -2.55
N LEU A 275 3.30 -0.73 -3.32
CA LEU A 275 4.60 -0.08 -3.18
C LEU A 275 4.48 1.01 -2.14
N LYS A 276 5.12 0.83 -0.98
CA LYS A 276 5.12 1.74 0.15
C LYS A 276 6.40 2.55 0.17
N LEU A 277 6.26 3.87 0.21
CA LEU A 277 7.32 4.85 0.44
C LEU A 277 7.27 5.34 1.89
N LYS A 278 8.44 5.41 2.52
CA LYS A 278 8.60 5.98 3.86
C LYS A 278 9.75 7.00 3.87
N ASP A 279 9.52 8.11 4.56
CA ASP A 279 10.53 9.15 4.79
C ASP A 279 11.34 8.84 6.06
N TYR A 280 12.66 8.92 5.94
CA TYR A 280 13.64 8.80 7.03
C TYR A 280 14.53 10.05 7.13
N SER A 281 14.16 11.12 6.43
CA SER A 281 14.88 12.38 6.47
C SER A 281 14.81 13.05 7.85
N VAL A 282 15.70 14.00 8.09
CA VAL A 282 15.61 14.88 9.28
C VAL A 282 14.25 15.58 9.35
N PHE A 283 13.76 15.84 10.57
CA PHE A 283 12.42 16.39 10.79
C PHE A 283 12.13 17.67 10.00
N THR A 284 13.10 18.57 9.95
CA THR A 284 13.03 19.87 9.25
C THR A 284 13.10 19.76 7.73
N ASN A 285 13.14 18.55 7.17
CA ASN A 285 13.05 18.34 5.74
C ASN A 285 11.60 18.53 5.29
N ASN A 286 11.30 19.69 4.67
CA ASN A 286 10.02 20.06 4.07
C ASN A 286 9.77 19.25 2.79
N LEU A 287 9.76 17.93 2.90
CA LEU A 287 9.73 16.99 1.80
C LEU A 287 8.31 16.91 1.21
N LYS A 288 8.22 17.17 -0.08
CA LYS A 288 6.99 17.05 -0.86
C LYS A 288 7.22 16.16 -2.07
N ILE A 289 6.28 15.25 -2.32
CA ILE A 289 6.39 14.29 -3.43
C ILE A 289 5.15 14.35 -4.31
N GLU A 290 5.33 14.72 -5.57
CA GLU A 290 4.26 14.80 -6.56
C GLU A 290 4.02 13.45 -7.23
N LYS A 291 5.10 12.77 -7.66
CA LYS A 291 5.00 11.48 -8.34
C LYS A 291 6.26 10.63 -8.21
N ILE A 292 6.07 9.33 -8.40
CA ILE A 292 7.14 8.35 -8.66
C ILE A 292 6.95 7.82 -10.08
N LEU A 293 7.99 7.84 -10.89
CA LEU A 293 8.04 7.21 -12.20
C LEU A 293 8.94 5.98 -12.12
N LEU A 294 8.38 4.83 -12.51
CA LEU A 294 9.11 3.58 -12.66
C LEU A 294 9.29 3.33 -14.15
N ASN A 295 10.54 3.25 -14.59
CA ASN A 295 10.88 2.86 -15.96
C ASN A 295 11.68 1.58 -15.93
N GLN A 296 11.20 0.56 -16.65
CA GLN A 296 11.92 -0.70 -16.77
C GLN A 296 13.34 -0.43 -17.26
N GLU A 297 14.32 -0.98 -16.55
CA GLU A 297 15.68 -0.99 -17.01
C GLU A 297 15.77 -1.94 -18.20
N LEU A 298 15.92 -1.36 -19.39
CA LEU A 298 16.30 -2.09 -20.58
C LEU A 298 17.82 -2.22 -20.53
N SER A 299 18.31 -3.34 -20.00
CA SER A 299 19.73 -3.67 -20.10
C SER A 299 20.11 -3.80 -21.57
N ASP A 300 21.27 -3.24 -21.93
CA ASP A 300 21.77 -3.04 -23.29
C ASP A 300 21.20 -4.02 -24.31
N ILE A 301 20.38 -3.45 -25.20
CA ILE A 301 20.13 -4.00 -26.51
C ILE A 301 21.53 -4.20 -27.12
N THR A 302 22.00 -5.43 -27.23
CA THR A 302 22.92 -5.72 -28.32
C THR A 302 22.09 -5.57 -29.59
N ASP A 303 22.02 -4.34 -30.08
CA ASP A 303 21.44 -3.99 -31.38
C ASP A 303 22.38 -4.63 -32.40
N PHE A 304 22.16 -5.91 -32.64
CA PHE A 304 22.74 -6.57 -33.78
C PHE A 304 21.90 -6.12 -34.97
N LYS A 305 22.31 -5.01 -35.58
CA LYS A 305 21.80 -4.50 -36.86
C LYS A 305 21.57 -5.66 -37.84
N ASN A 306 20.29 -6.03 -37.99
CA ASN A 306 19.61 -6.36 -39.23
C ASN A 306 18.12 -6.53 -38.89
N ASP A 307 17.41 -5.44 -39.19
CA ASP A 307 16.00 -5.03 -39.07
C ASP A 307 14.83 -6.04 -38.99
N THR A 308 15.01 -7.37 -38.91
CA THR A 308 13.84 -8.28 -38.91
C THR A 308 13.36 -8.73 -37.53
N TYR A 309 14.25 -8.94 -36.56
CA TYR A 309 13.89 -9.42 -35.22
C TYR A 309 14.68 -8.72 -34.12
N ARG A 310 13.96 -8.30 -33.07
CA ARG A 310 14.55 -7.81 -31.82
C ARG A 310 14.69 -8.97 -30.85
N ILE A 311 15.90 -9.21 -30.38
CA ILE A 311 16.22 -10.32 -29.46
C ILE A 311 16.78 -9.73 -28.17
N SER A 312 16.26 -10.15 -27.03
CA SER A 312 16.79 -9.79 -25.71
C SER A 312 16.88 -11.01 -24.79
N SER A 313 17.76 -10.95 -23.80
CA SER A 313 17.85 -11.95 -22.74
C SER A 313 17.99 -11.24 -21.41
N ASN A 314 17.04 -11.45 -20.51
CA ASN A 314 17.07 -10.91 -19.16
C ASN A 314 16.53 -11.94 -18.16
N SER A 315 17.27 -12.15 -17.07
CA SER A 315 16.79 -12.88 -15.89
C SER A 315 16.23 -14.27 -16.18
N GLY A 316 16.95 -15.01 -17.02
CA GLY A 316 16.53 -16.35 -17.43
C GLY A 316 15.44 -16.36 -18.50
N ILE A 317 15.05 -15.22 -19.10
CA ILE A 317 14.06 -15.16 -20.18
C ILE A 317 14.72 -14.62 -21.44
N ILE A 318 14.59 -15.36 -22.53
CA ILE A 318 14.94 -14.94 -23.88
C ILE A 318 13.66 -14.42 -24.54
N ALA A 319 13.63 -13.15 -24.93
CA ALA A 319 12.54 -12.56 -25.69
C ALA A 319 12.94 -12.36 -27.15
N VAL A 320 12.04 -12.72 -28.07
CA VAL A 320 12.20 -12.52 -29.52
C VAL A 320 10.95 -11.85 -30.06
N HIS A 321 11.11 -10.70 -30.72
CA HIS A 321 10.02 -9.94 -31.35
C HIS A 321 10.30 -9.78 -32.84
N GLY A 322 9.38 -10.27 -33.69
CA GLY A 322 9.43 -10.17 -35.14
C GLY A 322 8.26 -9.39 -35.72
N SER A 323 8.44 -8.85 -36.93
CA SER A 323 7.35 -8.25 -37.71
C SER A 323 6.43 -9.30 -38.36
N THR A 324 6.92 -10.54 -38.52
CA THR A 324 6.22 -11.69 -39.10
C THR A 324 6.20 -12.88 -38.13
N LEU A 325 5.32 -13.85 -38.40
CA LEU A 325 5.26 -15.09 -37.61
C LEU A 325 6.56 -15.89 -37.82
N CYS A 326 7.14 -16.34 -36.73
CA CYS A 326 8.32 -17.18 -36.75
C CYS A 326 8.23 -18.31 -35.71
N ASP A 327 9.10 -19.29 -35.89
CA ASP A 327 9.42 -20.31 -34.91
C ASP A 327 10.76 -19.98 -34.27
N VAL A 328 10.87 -20.19 -32.96
CA VAL A 328 12.08 -19.95 -32.18
C VAL A 328 12.48 -21.24 -31.48
N TYR A 329 13.73 -21.64 -31.68
CA TYR A 329 14.35 -22.82 -31.05
C TYR A 329 15.56 -22.38 -30.22
N ILE A 330 15.67 -22.92 -29.01
CA ILE A 330 16.85 -22.82 -28.16
C ILE A 330 17.62 -24.12 -28.24
N ILE A 331 18.91 -24.02 -28.59
CA ILE A 331 19.82 -25.15 -28.70
C ILE A 331 20.91 -24.94 -27.65
N SER A 332 21.06 -25.90 -26.73
CA SER A 332 22.11 -25.88 -25.70
C SER A 332 23.50 -26.12 -26.31
N SER A 333 24.55 -25.84 -25.53
CA SER A 333 25.94 -26.01 -25.94
C SER A 333 26.32 -27.45 -26.30
N ASP A 334 25.57 -28.44 -25.82
CA ASP A 334 25.70 -29.86 -26.18
C ASP A 334 24.95 -30.25 -27.47
N GLY A 335 24.36 -29.27 -28.17
CA GLY A 335 23.66 -29.45 -29.44
C GLY A 335 22.22 -29.95 -29.34
N ARG A 336 21.68 -30.12 -28.13
CA ARG A 336 20.28 -30.54 -27.94
C ARG A 336 19.34 -29.36 -28.06
N THR A 337 18.17 -29.57 -28.67
CA THR A 337 17.10 -28.56 -28.65
C THR A 337 16.46 -28.56 -27.25
N GLY A 338 16.68 -27.50 -26.48
CA GLY A 338 16.24 -27.38 -25.09
C GLY A 338 14.81 -26.85 -24.94
N ALA A 339 14.38 -25.91 -25.80
CA ALA A 339 13.02 -25.37 -25.79
C ALA A 339 12.65 -24.80 -27.16
N ALA A 340 11.35 -24.76 -27.48
CA ALA A 340 10.84 -24.15 -28.70
C ALA A 340 9.54 -23.38 -28.45
N SER A 341 9.32 -22.33 -29.24
CA SER A 341 8.08 -21.54 -29.27
C SER A 341 7.75 -21.29 -30.74
N LEU A 342 6.59 -21.74 -31.20
CA LEU A 342 6.27 -21.85 -32.63
C LEU A 342 5.19 -20.85 -33.03
N ASN A 343 5.28 -20.39 -34.28
CA ASN A 343 4.28 -19.63 -35.01
C ASN A 343 3.72 -18.42 -34.22
N ASN A 344 4.63 -17.58 -33.71
CA ASN A 344 4.27 -16.35 -33.01
C ASN A 344 5.10 -15.16 -33.51
N LYS A 345 4.66 -13.94 -33.23
CA LYS A 345 5.45 -12.72 -33.45
C LYS A 345 6.28 -12.35 -32.22
N GLU A 346 5.85 -12.80 -31.05
CA GLU A 346 6.52 -12.55 -29.78
C GLU A 346 6.74 -13.87 -29.05
N HIS A 347 7.98 -14.12 -28.66
CA HIS A 347 8.38 -15.34 -27.97
C HIS A 347 9.06 -14.98 -26.66
N TYR A 348 8.68 -15.68 -25.59
CA TYR A 348 9.31 -15.56 -24.29
C TYR A 348 9.67 -16.96 -23.81
N ILE A 349 10.96 -17.28 -23.79
CA ILE A 349 11.44 -18.63 -23.50
C ILE A 349 12.32 -18.57 -22.25
N ARG A 350 11.94 -19.32 -21.22
CA ARG A 350 12.73 -19.43 -19.99
C ARG A 350 13.91 -20.38 -20.19
N GLN A 351 15.09 -19.99 -19.72
CA GLN A 351 16.32 -20.76 -19.77
C GLN A 351 17.16 -20.52 -18.52
N ASP A 352 17.88 -21.57 -18.11
CA ASP A 352 18.86 -21.47 -17.04
C ASP A 352 20.08 -20.68 -17.49
N LYS A 353 20.89 -20.22 -16.53
CA LYS A 353 22.14 -19.51 -16.81
C LYS A 353 23.05 -20.36 -17.70
N GLY A 354 23.46 -19.81 -18.82
CA GLY A 354 24.20 -20.58 -19.81
C GLY A 354 24.36 -19.88 -21.15
N VAL A 355 25.02 -20.59 -22.06
CA VAL A 355 25.23 -20.15 -23.44
C VAL A 355 24.42 -21.05 -24.35
N TYR A 356 23.60 -20.43 -25.18
CA TYR A 356 22.70 -21.12 -26.10
C TYR A 356 22.85 -20.59 -27.52
N LEU A 357 22.43 -21.40 -28.50
CA LEU A 357 22.14 -20.96 -29.85
C LEU A 357 20.63 -20.78 -30.00
N LEU A 358 20.22 -19.56 -30.34
CA LEU A 358 18.86 -19.19 -30.72
C LEU A 358 18.73 -19.36 -32.24
N ARG A 359 17.81 -20.22 -32.68
CA ARG A 359 17.46 -20.39 -34.10
C ARG A 359 16.05 -19.88 -34.33
N ILE A 360 15.90 -18.86 -35.19
CA ILE A 360 14.63 -18.27 -35.60
C ILE A 360 14.36 -18.72 -37.04
N ILE A 361 13.19 -19.28 -37.30
CA ILE A 361 12.77 -19.74 -38.63
C ILE A 361 11.49 -19.00 -39.00
N SER A 362 11.53 -18.28 -40.12
CA SER A 362 10.34 -17.69 -40.73
C SER A 362 10.15 -18.25 -42.13
N GLN A 363 9.08 -17.84 -42.82
CA GLN A 363 8.81 -18.30 -44.20
C GLN A 363 9.95 -17.98 -45.17
N ASN A 364 10.68 -16.88 -44.94
CA ASN A 364 11.65 -16.36 -45.90
C ASN A 364 13.11 -16.44 -45.43
N GLU A 365 13.35 -16.76 -44.15
CA GLU A 365 14.71 -16.82 -43.63
C GLU A 365 14.87 -17.71 -42.40
N THR A 366 16.10 -18.18 -42.19
CA THR A 366 16.53 -18.81 -40.94
C THR A 366 17.71 -18.03 -40.37
N ILE A 367 17.57 -17.58 -39.13
CA ILE A 367 18.59 -16.83 -38.39
C ILE A 367 19.08 -17.70 -37.25
N VAL A 368 20.41 -17.78 -37.06
CA VAL A 368 21.02 -18.44 -35.89
C VAL A 368 21.90 -17.45 -35.16
N ARG A 369 21.77 -17.36 -33.84
CA ARG A 369 22.50 -16.43 -32.98
C ARG A 369 22.94 -17.07 -31.67
N LYS A 370 24.13 -16.70 -31.19
CA LYS A 370 24.58 -17.04 -29.85
C LYS A 370 23.94 -16.08 -28.84
N ILE A 371 23.38 -16.62 -27.77
CA ILE A 371 22.80 -15.84 -26.66
C ILE A 371 23.37 -16.32 -25.34
N ILE A 372 23.63 -15.37 -24.43
CA ILE A 372 24.14 -15.64 -23.10
C ILE A 372 23.06 -15.24 -22.11
N VAL A 373 22.57 -16.22 -21.36
CA VAL A 373 21.61 -16.04 -20.27
C VAL A 373 22.42 -15.93 -18.98
N ARG A 374 22.37 -14.76 -18.35
CA ARG A 374 23.18 -14.41 -17.16
C ARG A 374 22.46 -14.64 -15.85
#